data_AF-A0AAD6P6Q9-F1
#
_entry.id   AF-A0AAD6P6Q9-F1
#
_cell.length_a   1.000
_cell.length_b   1.000
_cell.length_c   1.000
_cell.angle_alpha   90.00
_cell.angle_beta   90.00
_cell.angle_gamma   90.00
#
_symmetry.space_group_name_H-M   'P 1'
#
loop_
_entity.id
_entity.type
_entity.pdbx_description
1 polymer ?
#
loop_
_entity_poly.entity_id
_entity_poly.type
_entity_poly.pdbx_seq_one_letter_code
_entity_poly.pdbx_strand_id
1 'polypeptide(L)'
;MAVSAETVMAIKTYQNQAEALVKNYFLADPFIPYTSVLGGIFACKVSAPFYIKAYNGLTKIQRIEWNNRGMSTIHAIFITAMSLYFVFWSDLFSDQQHTGLVTLRSSQLSIVGLGVSIGYFFVDFGMIFLYYPTLGGKEYVIHHSLSTIAVAYSMLSGELQLYTYMCLISEVTTPEINMRWYLDTAGLKRSAAYLINGLAIFLAWLMARILLFLYLFYHIYWHYDQVIQMSLFGCLLTFLVPAVLFTMNLMWFGKIIKGLKKALAKRL
;
A
#
# COMPACT_ATOMS: atom_id res chain seq x y z
N MET A 1 -3.92 19.43 -37.76
CA MET A 1 -4.77 18.51 -38.53
C MET A 1 -6.11 18.40 -37.82
N ALA A 2 -7.22 18.71 -38.50
CA ALA A 2 -8.55 18.58 -37.93
C ALA A 2 -8.89 17.08 -37.78
N VAL A 3 -9.38 16.70 -36.60
CA VAL A 3 -9.82 15.33 -36.32
C VAL A 3 -11.10 15.06 -37.11
N SER A 4 -11.18 13.93 -37.84
CA SER A 4 -12.33 13.62 -38.68
C SER A 4 -13.60 13.40 -37.86
N ALA A 5 -14.77 13.71 -38.43
CA ALA A 5 -16.06 13.54 -37.76
C ALA A 5 -16.30 12.08 -37.31
N GLU A 6 -15.82 11.10 -38.07
CA GLU A 6 -15.84 9.68 -37.69
C GLU A 6 -15.01 9.40 -36.43
N THR A 7 -13.82 10.00 -36.33
CA THR A 7 -12.95 9.84 -35.15
C THR A 7 -13.60 10.45 -33.91
N VAL A 8 -14.24 11.61 -34.05
CA VAL A 8 -14.98 12.27 -32.95
C VAL A 8 -16.17 11.42 -32.49
N MET A 9 -16.92 10.81 -33.42
CA MET A 9 -18.03 9.91 -33.08
C MET A 9 -17.56 8.61 -32.43
N ALA A 10 -16.43 8.05 -32.88
CA ALA A 10 -15.84 6.86 -32.25
C ALA A 10 -15.43 7.15 -30.80
N ILE A 11 -14.74 8.27 -30.55
CA ILE A 11 -14.32 8.68 -29.19
C ILE A 11 -15.54 8.85 -28.27
N LYS A 12 -16.59 9.54 -28.74
CA LYS A 12 -17.84 9.71 -27.97
C LYS A 12 -18.51 8.37 -27.67
N THR A 13 -18.50 7.44 -28.61
CA THR A 13 -19.06 6.10 -28.42
C THR A 13 -18.29 5.32 -27.34
N TYR A 14 -16.96 5.36 -27.36
CA TYR A 14 -16.14 4.74 -26.32
C TYR A 14 -16.35 5.40 -24.95
N GLN A 15 -16.45 6.73 -24.89
CA GLN A 15 -16.74 7.44 -23.64
C GLN A 15 -18.11 7.03 -23.08
N ASN A 16 -19.15 7.00 -23.92
CA ASN A 16 -20.50 6.59 -23.51
C ASN A 16 -20.55 5.13 -23.06
N GLN A 17 -19.81 4.23 -23.72
CA GLN A 17 -19.69 2.82 -23.31
C GLN A 17 -18.94 2.68 -22.00
N ALA A 18 -17.86 3.43 -21.79
CA ALA A 18 -17.12 3.45 -20.54
C ALA A 18 -17.98 4.00 -19.39
N GLU A 19 -18.72 5.09 -19.62
CA GLU A 19 -19.67 5.65 -18.66
C GLU A 19 -20.80 4.68 -18.32
N ALA A 20 -21.37 4.00 -19.32
CA ALA A 20 -22.40 2.99 -19.10
C ALA A 20 -21.86 1.78 -18.34
N LEU A 21 -20.64 1.33 -18.64
CA LEU A 21 -19.95 0.26 -17.91
C LEU A 21 -19.73 0.66 -16.46
N VAL A 22 -19.19 1.87 -16.23
CA VAL A 22 -18.93 2.44 -14.91
C VAL A 22 -20.23 2.56 -14.11
N LYS A 23 -21.30 3.07 -14.72
CA LYS A 23 -22.62 3.21 -14.06
C LYS A 23 -23.25 1.87 -13.73
N ASN A 24 -23.19 0.89 -14.64
CA ASN A 24 -23.69 -0.47 -14.37
C ASN A 24 -22.86 -1.21 -13.34
N TYR A 25 -21.55 -0.97 -13.33
CA TYR A 25 -20.63 -1.49 -12.31
C TYR A 25 -20.93 -0.91 -10.93
N PHE A 26 -21.22 0.39 -10.84
CA PHE A 26 -21.66 1.04 -9.61
C PHE A 26 -23.01 0.54 -9.09
N LEU A 27 -23.87 0.00 -9.96
CA LEU A 27 -25.15 -0.61 -9.58
C LEU A 27 -25.01 -2.12 -9.25
N ALA A 28 -23.87 -2.74 -9.57
CA ALA A 28 -23.58 -4.14 -9.33
C ALA A 28 -22.79 -4.33 -8.01
N ASP A 29 -23.40 -3.91 -6.90
CA ASP A 29 -22.82 -3.91 -5.55
C ASP A 29 -22.11 -5.23 -5.12
N PRO A 30 -22.53 -6.45 -5.52
CA PRO A 30 -21.84 -7.67 -5.09
C PRO A 30 -20.52 -7.95 -5.80
N PHE A 31 -20.27 -7.38 -6.99
CA PHE A 31 -19.13 -7.79 -7.85
C PHE A 31 -17.92 -6.87 -7.74
N ILE A 32 -18.08 -5.66 -7.21
CA ILE A 32 -17.04 -4.63 -7.11
C ILE A 32 -15.78 -5.13 -6.36
N PRO A 33 -15.89 -5.83 -5.20
CA PRO A 33 -14.71 -6.35 -4.51
C PRO A 33 -13.92 -7.35 -5.36
N TYR A 34 -14.60 -8.30 -6.01
CA TYR A 34 -13.94 -9.38 -6.74
C TYR A 34 -13.26 -8.90 -8.02
N THR A 35 -13.93 -8.03 -8.77
CA THR A 35 -13.40 -7.47 -10.02
C THR A 35 -12.26 -6.49 -9.77
N SER A 36 -12.28 -5.72 -8.67
CA SER A 36 -11.14 -4.88 -8.27
C SER A 36 -9.91 -5.72 -7.85
N VAL A 37 -10.10 -6.86 -7.19
CA VAL A 37 -9.01 -7.83 -6.92
C VAL A 37 -8.40 -8.34 -8.22
N LEU A 38 -9.21 -8.77 -9.18
CA LEU A 38 -8.73 -9.19 -10.50
C LEU A 38 -8.00 -8.05 -11.22
N GLY A 39 -8.51 -6.82 -11.10
CA GLY A 39 -7.86 -5.62 -11.60
C GLY A 39 -6.47 -5.41 -11.01
N GLY A 40 -6.30 -5.57 -9.69
CA GLY A 40 -5.01 -5.48 -9.01
C GLY A 40 -4.01 -6.55 -9.48
N ILE A 41 -4.46 -7.80 -9.63
CA ILE A 41 -3.63 -8.90 -10.18
C ILE A 41 -3.19 -8.56 -11.61
N PHE A 42 -4.11 -8.07 -12.44
CA PHE A 42 -3.79 -7.69 -13.81
C PHE A 42 -2.81 -6.51 -13.86
N ALA A 43 -2.98 -5.51 -13.00
CA ALA A 43 -2.07 -4.35 -12.89
C ALA A 43 -0.63 -4.79 -12.61
N CYS A 44 -0.45 -5.79 -11.74
CA CYS A 44 0.88 -6.36 -11.46
C CYS A 44 1.50 -6.99 -12.71
N LYS A 45 0.72 -7.72 -13.50
CA LYS A 45 1.21 -8.41 -14.71
C LYS A 45 1.64 -7.44 -15.82
N VAL A 46 0.97 -6.29 -15.94
CA VAL A 46 1.27 -5.29 -16.98
C VAL A 46 2.26 -4.22 -16.54
N SER A 47 2.64 -4.19 -15.26
CA SER A 47 3.60 -3.23 -14.73
C SER A 47 4.97 -3.42 -15.36
N ALA A 48 5.41 -2.42 -16.13
CA ALA A 48 6.71 -2.43 -16.79
C ALA A 48 7.84 -2.21 -15.76
N PRO A 49 8.99 -2.88 -15.89
CA PRO A 49 10.13 -2.60 -15.04
C PRO A 49 10.71 -1.21 -15.29
N PHE A 50 11.19 -0.56 -14.24
CA PHE A 50 12.02 0.63 -14.36
C PHE A 50 13.38 0.24 -14.99
N TYR A 51 13.50 0.41 -16.30
CA TYR A 51 14.72 0.08 -17.03
C TYR A 51 15.81 1.13 -16.79
N ILE A 52 16.88 0.72 -16.13
CA ILE A 52 18.12 1.50 -16.00
C ILE A 52 19.25 0.64 -16.58
N LYS A 53 20.31 1.27 -17.10
CA LYS A 53 21.50 0.60 -17.67
C LYS A 53 22.05 -0.55 -16.80
N ALA A 54 21.93 -0.45 -15.48
CA ALA A 54 22.31 -1.49 -14.53
C ALA A 54 21.54 -2.81 -14.69
N TYR A 55 20.28 -2.76 -15.15
CA TYR A 55 19.38 -3.92 -15.27
C TYR A 55 19.94 -5.04 -16.17
N ASN A 56 20.62 -4.66 -17.26
CA ASN A 56 21.17 -5.62 -18.21
C ASN A 56 22.29 -6.47 -17.62
N GLY A 57 23.02 -5.94 -16.62
CA GLY A 57 24.10 -6.65 -15.93
C GLY A 57 23.63 -7.54 -14.76
N LEU A 58 22.34 -7.53 -14.43
CA LEU A 58 21.82 -8.27 -13.27
C LEU A 58 21.67 -9.76 -13.55
N THR A 59 21.94 -10.58 -12.53
CA THR A 59 21.61 -12.00 -12.53
C THR A 59 20.10 -12.24 -12.66
N LYS A 60 19.69 -13.44 -13.05
CA LYS A 60 18.27 -13.80 -13.19
C LYS A 60 17.46 -13.50 -11.90
N ILE A 61 18.03 -13.83 -10.74
CA ILE A 61 17.41 -13.62 -9.44
C ILE A 61 17.30 -12.12 -9.11
N GLN A 62 18.35 -11.34 -9.37
CA GLN A 62 18.31 -9.88 -9.15
C GLN A 62 17.31 -9.18 -10.08
N ARG A 63 17.11 -9.66 -11.31
CA ARG A 63 16.06 -9.14 -12.20
C ARG A 63 14.66 -9.43 -11.66
N ILE A 64 14.44 -10.62 -11.09
CA ILE A 64 13.17 -10.96 -10.44
C ILE A 64 12.92 -10.03 -9.27
N GLU A 65 13.91 -9.83 -8.38
CA GLU A 65 13.78 -8.90 -7.26
C GLU A 65 13.59 -7.45 -7.73
N TRP A 66 14.32 -7.01 -8.76
CA TRP A 66 14.19 -5.69 -9.34
C TRP A 66 12.76 -5.41 -9.83
N ASN A 67 12.18 -6.38 -10.55
CA ASN A 67 10.83 -6.28 -11.07
C ASN A 67 9.79 -6.30 -9.93
N ASN A 68 9.98 -7.15 -8.92
CA ASN A 68 9.11 -7.20 -7.75
C ASN A 68 9.09 -5.87 -7.00
N ARG A 69 10.27 -5.28 -6.80
CA ARG A 69 10.41 -3.94 -6.20
C ARG A 69 9.75 -2.85 -7.05
N GLY A 70 9.76 -3.00 -8.37
CA GLY A 70 9.10 -2.06 -9.28
C GLY A 70 7.58 -2.10 -9.10
N MET A 71 7.00 -3.30 -9.10
CA MET A 71 5.57 -3.52 -8.84
C MET A 71 5.15 -2.98 -7.46
N SER A 72 5.90 -3.33 -6.40
CA SER A 72 5.61 -2.85 -5.05
C SER A 72 5.68 -1.32 -4.91
N THR A 73 6.55 -0.66 -5.69
CA THR A 73 6.65 0.81 -5.68
C THR A 73 5.41 1.46 -6.29
N ILE A 74 4.91 0.91 -7.39
CA ILE A 74 3.69 1.41 -8.06
C ILE A 74 2.48 1.23 -7.14
N HIS A 75 2.32 0.05 -6.55
CA HIS A 75 1.26 -0.22 -5.57
C HIS A 75 1.36 0.71 -4.36
N ALA A 76 2.54 0.85 -3.77
CA ALA A 76 2.74 1.69 -2.60
C ALA A 76 2.36 3.15 -2.85
N ILE A 77 2.72 3.71 -4.01
CA ILE A 77 2.30 5.06 -4.41
C ILE A 77 0.77 5.15 -4.51
N PHE A 78 0.15 4.19 -5.21
CA PHE A 78 -1.31 4.14 -5.39
C PHE A 78 -2.03 4.07 -4.04
N ILE A 79 -1.70 3.10 -3.20
CA ILE A 79 -2.42 2.88 -1.96
C ILE A 79 -2.15 3.97 -0.93
N THR A 80 -0.94 4.53 -0.90
CA THR A 80 -0.63 5.69 -0.05
C THR A 80 -1.48 6.89 -0.45
N ALA A 81 -1.58 7.19 -1.75
CA ALA A 81 -2.40 8.30 -2.23
C ALA A 81 -3.88 8.11 -1.86
N MET A 82 -4.43 6.91 -2.09
CA MET A 82 -5.80 6.57 -1.68
C MET A 82 -6.00 6.68 -0.16
N SER A 83 -5.04 6.18 0.62
CA SER A 83 -5.12 6.20 2.08
C SER A 83 -5.10 7.62 2.64
N LEU A 84 -4.19 8.47 2.14
CA LEU A 84 -4.14 9.88 2.52
C LEU A 84 -5.42 10.61 2.14
N TYR A 85 -5.93 10.37 0.92
CA TYR A 85 -7.19 10.93 0.48
C TYR A 85 -8.32 10.56 1.44
N PHE A 86 -8.50 9.29 1.75
CA PHE A 86 -9.61 8.88 2.61
C PHE A 86 -9.47 9.35 4.06
N VAL A 87 -8.27 9.24 4.64
CA VAL A 87 -8.04 9.55 6.06
C VAL A 87 -8.07 11.06 6.32
N PHE A 88 -7.59 11.91 5.39
CA PHE A 88 -7.39 13.34 5.67
C PHE A 88 -8.20 14.29 4.78
N TRP A 89 -8.59 13.89 3.57
CA TRP A 89 -9.24 14.80 2.61
C TRP A 89 -10.69 14.47 2.32
N SER A 90 -11.10 13.21 2.45
CA SER A 90 -12.47 12.79 2.19
C SER A 90 -13.35 12.98 3.43
N ASP A 91 -14.64 13.22 3.22
CA ASP A 91 -15.61 13.28 4.32
C ASP A 91 -15.97 11.89 4.88
N LEU A 92 -15.51 10.79 4.24
CA LEU A 92 -15.92 9.42 4.56
C LEU A 92 -15.70 9.06 6.04
N PHE A 93 -14.59 9.51 6.61
CA PHE A 93 -14.22 9.24 8.00
C PHE A 93 -14.21 10.50 8.88
N SER A 94 -14.83 11.59 8.40
CA SER A 94 -14.94 12.84 9.17
C SER A 94 -15.91 12.71 10.34
N ASP A 95 -15.54 13.26 11.50
CA ASP A 95 -16.42 13.35 12.67
C ASP A 95 -17.55 14.38 12.48
N GLN A 96 -17.43 15.28 11.51
CA GLN A 96 -18.42 16.35 11.27
C GLN A 96 -19.70 15.85 10.61
N GLN A 97 -19.63 14.76 9.86
CA GLN A 97 -20.81 14.09 9.32
C GLN A 97 -21.26 13.00 10.31
N HIS A 98 -22.33 13.27 11.05
CA HIS A 98 -22.91 12.38 12.07
C HIS A 98 -23.60 11.12 11.50
N THR A 99 -23.12 10.54 10.40
CA THR A 99 -23.72 9.35 9.76
C THR A 99 -23.05 8.06 10.26
N GLY A 100 -23.58 7.49 11.34
CA GLY A 100 -23.19 6.16 11.84
C GLY A 100 -21.80 6.07 12.47
N LEU A 101 -21.40 4.84 12.84
CA LEU A 101 -20.12 4.55 13.49
C LEU A 101 -18.96 4.64 12.49
N VAL A 102 -17.90 5.38 12.80
CA VAL A 102 -16.76 5.59 11.88
C VAL A 102 -16.08 4.26 11.48
N THR A 103 -16.18 3.28 12.37
CA THR A 103 -15.66 1.91 12.21
C THR A 103 -16.45 1.06 11.21
N LEU A 104 -17.67 1.46 10.83
CA LEU A 104 -18.54 0.76 9.89
C LEU A 104 -18.77 1.54 8.58
N ARG A 105 -18.06 2.65 8.39
CA ARG A 105 -18.19 3.48 7.19
C ARG A 105 -17.33 2.92 6.06
N SER A 106 -17.91 2.84 4.88
CA SER A 106 -17.22 2.46 3.65
C SER A 106 -17.87 3.13 2.44
N SER A 107 -17.16 3.14 1.32
CA SER A 107 -17.63 3.63 0.03
C SER A 107 -17.21 2.65 -1.06
N GLN A 108 -17.86 2.71 -2.22
CA GLN A 108 -17.46 1.86 -3.36
C GLN A 108 -16.01 2.15 -3.79
N LEU A 109 -15.59 3.42 -3.77
CA LEU A 109 -14.21 3.78 -4.11
C LEU A 109 -13.20 3.23 -3.10
N SER A 110 -13.54 3.24 -1.81
CA SER A 110 -12.66 2.66 -0.79
C SER A 110 -12.57 1.14 -0.91
N ILE A 111 -13.69 0.46 -1.14
CA ILE A 111 -13.71 -0.98 -1.43
C ILE A 111 -12.84 -1.32 -2.65
N VAL A 112 -12.95 -0.56 -3.74
CA VAL A 112 -12.10 -0.75 -4.93
C VAL A 112 -10.62 -0.56 -4.61
N GLY A 113 -10.26 0.48 -3.85
CA GLY A 113 -8.86 0.72 -3.45
C GLY A 113 -8.26 -0.42 -2.62
N LEU A 114 -9.03 -0.98 -1.69
CA LEU A 114 -8.63 -2.15 -0.93
C LEU A 114 -8.55 -3.41 -1.80
N GLY A 115 -9.49 -3.59 -2.74
CA GLY A 115 -9.49 -4.74 -3.64
C GLY A 115 -8.31 -4.77 -4.59
N VAL A 116 -7.94 -3.63 -5.20
CA VAL A 116 -6.70 -3.51 -5.98
C VAL A 116 -5.49 -3.89 -5.12
N SER A 117 -5.46 -3.48 -3.85
CA SER A 117 -4.37 -3.82 -2.91
C SER A 117 -4.31 -5.30 -2.56
N ILE A 118 -5.46 -5.97 -2.40
CA ILE A 118 -5.51 -7.43 -2.21
C ILE A 118 -5.02 -8.18 -3.44
N GLY A 119 -5.40 -7.73 -4.64
CA GLY A 119 -4.87 -8.29 -5.88
C GLY A 119 -3.35 -8.23 -5.94
N TYR A 120 -2.77 -7.08 -5.57
CA TYR A 120 -1.32 -6.92 -5.43
C TYR A 120 -0.73 -7.83 -4.34
N PHE A 121 -1.30 -7.84 -3.13
CA PHE A 121 -0.79 -8.65 -2.02
C PHE A 121 -0.79 -10.16 -2.32
N PHE A 122 -1.77 -10.68 -3.07
CA PHE A 122 -1.72 -12.08 -3.50
C PHE A 122 -0.56 -12.38 -4.45
N VAL A 123 -0.28 -11.47 -5.40
CA VAL A 123 0.86 -11.63 -6.31
C VAL A 123 2.17 -11.54 -5.53
N ASP A 124 2.33 -10.54 -4.67
CA ASP A 124 3.56 -10.32 -3.90
C ASP A 124 3.80 -11.45 -2.89
N PHE A 125 2.76 -11.92 -2.20
CA PHE A 125 2.84 -13.07 -1.29
C PHE A 125 3.20 -14.36 -2.04
N GLY A 126 2.62 -14.59 -3.22
CA GLY A 126 3.00 -15.70 -4.10
C GLY A 126 4.47 -15.65 -4.50
N MET A 127 4.98 -14.46 -4.83
CA MET A 127 6.40 -14.25 -5.14
C MET A 127 7.30 -14.52 -3.92
N ILE A 128 6.95 -14.01 -2.74
CA ILE A 128 7.68 -14.28 -1.49
C ILE A 128 7.75 -15.78 -1.22
N PHE A 129 6.64 -16.51 -1.40
CA PHE A 129 6.60 -17.95 -1.17
C PHE A 129 7.44 -18.74 -2.17
N LEU A 130 7.31 -18.44 -3.47
CA LEU A 130 8.03 -19.14 -4.55
C LEU A 130 9.55 -18.93 -4.48
N TYR A 131 9.99 -17.76 -4.02
CA TYR A 131 11.40 -17.39 -3.97
C TYR A 131 11.94 -17.26 -2.54
N TYR A 132 11.25 -17.83 -1.54
CA TYR A 132 11.72 -17.86 -0.16
C TYR A 132 13.05 -18.62 -0.04
N PRO A 133 14.04 -18.15 0.74
CA PRO A 133 14.07 -16.92 1.55
C PRO A 133 14.66 -15.70 0.83
N THR A 134 14.84 -15.75 -0.49
CA THR A 134 15.58 -14.74 -1.27
C THR A 134 14.86 -13.40 -1.34
N LEU A 135 13.54 -13.39 -1.55
CA LEU A 135 12.75 -12.14 -1.62
C LEU A 135 12.30 -11.60 -0.25
N GLY A 136 12.42 -12.40 0.82
CA GLY A 136 11.98 -11.97 2.14
C GLY A 136 12.25 -12.99 3.25
N GLY A 137 12.55 -12.47 4.44
CA GLY A 137 12.66 -13.26 5.67
C GLY A 137 11.30 -13.59 6.30
N LYS A 138 11.32 -14.31 7.43
CA LYS A 138 10.11 -14.67 8.20
C LYS A 138 9.24 -13.46 8.57
N GLU A 139 9.86 -12.30 8.81
CA GLU A 139 9.17 -11.05 9.12
C GLU A 139 8.32 -10.59 7.94
N TYR A 140 8.79 -10.76 6.71
CA TYR A 140 8.02 -10.39 5.51
C TYR A 140 6.81 -11.30 5.32
N VAL A 141 6.95 -12.60 5.59
CA VAL A 141 5.84 -13.56 5.53
C VAL A 141 4.75 -13.16 6.53
N ILE A 142 5.13 -12.94 7.80
CA ILE A 142 4.19 -12.53 8.86
C ILE A 142 3.50 -11.20 8.50
N HIS A 143 4.28 -10.21 8.05
CA HIS A 143 3.76 -8.91 7.64
C HIS A 143 2.71 -9.04 6.53
N HIS A 144 3.06 -9.72 5.43
CA HIS A 144 2.18 -9.84 4.28
C HIS A 144 0.95 -10.70 4.58
N SER A 145 1.07 -11.77 5.37
CA SER A 145 -0.08 -12.57 5.78
C SER A 145 -1.06 -11.75 6.62
N LEU A 146 -0.59 -11.03 7.65
CA LEU A 146 -1.46 -10.20 8.49
C LEU A 146 -2.10 -9.06 7.70
N SER A 147 -1.33 -8.35 6.87
CA SER A 147 -1.84 -7.28 6.02
C SER A 147 -2.89 -7.80 5.03
N THR A 148 -2.65 -8.96 4.40
CA THR A 148 -3.60 -9.57 3.45
C THR A 148 -4.90 -9.93 4.13
N ILE A 149 -4.86 -10.58 5.29
CA ILE A 149 -6.06 -10.96 6.04
C ILE A 149 -6.85 -9.71 6.46
N ALA A 150 -6.18 -8.71 7.03
CA ALA A 150 -6.82 -7.50 7.53
C ALA A 150 -7.48 -6.69 6.40
N VAL A 151 -6.74 -6.45 5.32
CA VAL A 151 -7.23 -5.68 4.17
C VAL A 151 -8.37 -6.43 3.46
N ALA A 152 -8.29 -7.76 3.33
CA ALA A 152 -9.33 -8.55 2.65
C ALA A 152 -10.61 -8.54 3.48
N TYR A 153 -10.47 -8.71 4.79
CA TYR A 153 -11.59 -8.59 5.70
C TYR A 153 -12.26 -7.20 5.63
N SER A 154 -11.46 -6.13 5.70
CA SER A 154 -11.96 -4.74 5.67
C SER A 154 -12.63 -4.39 4.33
N MET A 155 -12.13 -4.95 3.22
CA MET A 155 -12.76 -4.84 1.91
C MET A 155 -14.11 -5.57 1.85
N LEU A 156 -14.17 -6.84 2.31
CA LEU A 156 -15.34 -7.69 2.16
C LEU A 156 -16.47 -7.34 3.15
N SER A 157 -16.11 -6.92 4.36
CA SER A 157 -17.09 -6.59 5.41
C SER A 157 -17.52 -5.13 5.41
N GLY A 158 -16.69 -4.23 4.86
CA GLY A 158 -16.86 -2.79 5.02
C GLY A 158 -16.46 -2.27 6.41
N GLU A 159 -16.11 -3.15 7.35
CA GLU A 159 -15.67 -2.78 8.70
C GLU A 159 -14.20 -2.29 8.70
N LEU A 160 -13.86 -1.52 9.73
CA LEU A 160 -12.53 -1.04 10.11
C LEU A 160 -11.73 -0.28 9.04
N GLN A 161 -12.34 0.12 7.91
CA GLN A 161 -11.64 0.71 6.77
C GLN A 161 -10.76 1.91 7.13
N LEU A 162 -11.21 2.78 8.05
CA LEU A 162 -10.38 3.89 8.55
C LEU A 162 -9.03 3.39 9.08
N TYR A 163 -9.04 2.38 9.96
CA TYR A 163 -7.83 1.83 10.57
C TYR A 163 -6.97 1.06 9.56
N THR A 164 -7.60 0.37 8.62
CA THR A 164 -6.89 -0.23 7.48
C THR A 164 -6.13 0.83 6.70
N TYR A 165 -6.79 1.93 6.31
CA TYR A 165 -6.14 3.01 5.56
C TYR A 165 -5.06 3.72 6.37
N MET A 166 -5.27 3.97 7.67
CA MET A 166 -4.21 4.48 8.54
C MET A 166 -2.97 3.57 8.53
N CYS A 167 -3.16 2.25 8.58
CA CYS A 167 -2.04 1.30 8.45
C CYS A 167 -1.40 1.35 7.06
N LEU A 168 -2.19 1.45 5.99
CA LEU A 168 -1.71 1.45 4.61
C LEU A 168 -0.95 2.74 4.23
N ILE A 169 -1.13 3.86 4.93
CA ILE A 169 -0.24 5.04 4.79
C ILE A 169 1.22 4.64 5.03
N SER A 170 1.49 3.62 5.84
CA SER A 170 2.87 3.15 6.06
C SER A 170 3.56 2.61 4.81
N GLU A 171 2.82 2.29 3.73
CA GLU A 171 3.39 1.96 2.43
C GLU A 171 4.14 3.13 1.79
N VAL A 172 3.95 4.36 2.28
CA VAL A 172 4.71 5.53 1.83
C VAL A 172 6.22 5.32 1.95
N THR A 173 6.70 4.43 2.83
CA THR A 173 8.13 4.14 2.98
C THR A 173 8.69 3.14 1.96
N THR A 174 7.82 2.40 1.28
CA THR A 174 8.19 1.31 0.37
C THR A 174 8.98 1.81 -0.85
N PRO A 175 8.57 2.91 -1.53
CA PRO A 175 9.34 3.49 -2.63
C PRO A 175 10.78 3.86 -2.23
N GLU A 176 11.01 4.39 -1.04
CA GLU A 176 12.32 4.82 -0.57
C GLU A 176 13.20 3.62 -0.23
N ILE A 177 12.63 2.57 0.39
CA ILE A 177 13.34 1.31 0.66
C ILE A 177 13.77 0.66 -0.66
N ASN A 178 12.87 0.62 -1.65
CA ASN A 178 13.16 0.10 -2.98
C ASN A 178 14.21 0.93 -3.70
N MET A 179 14.10 2.25 -3.66
CA MET A 179 15.09 3.17 -4.22
C MET A 179 16.47 2.97 -3.60
N ARG A 180 16.54 2.75 -2.28
CA ARG A 180 17.81 2.42 -1.61
C ARG A 180 18.43 1.16 -2.16
N TRP A 181 17.62 0.13 -2.36
CA TRP A 181 18.07 -1.14 -2.93
C TRP A 181 18.53 -0.98 -4.39
N TYR A 182 17.82 -0.18 -5.20
CA TYR A 182 18.24 0.13 -6.57
C TYR A 182 19.58 0.86 -6.62
N LEU A 183 19.77 1.87 -5.76
CA LEU A 183 21.04 2.57 -5.63
C LEU A 183 22.17 1.64 -5.19
N ASP A 184 21.90 0.73 -4.25
CA ASP A 184 22.89 -0.26 -3.82
C ASP A 184 23.30 -1.19 -4.96
N THR A 185 22.30 -1.78 -5.62
CA THR A 185 22.47 -2.73 -6.73
C THR A 185 23.17 -2.09 -7.92
N ALA A 186 22.98 -0.78 -8.14
CA ALA A 186 23.69 0.00 -9.15
C ALA A 186 25.14 0.39 -8.74
N GLY A 187 25.63 -0.02 -7.57
CA GLY A 187 26.96 0.31 -7.06
C GLY A 187 27.07 1.74 -6.49
N LEU A 188 25.95 2.41 -6.23
CA LEU A 188 25.89 3.82 -5.84
C LEU A 188 25.83 4.05 -4.32
N LYS A 189 26.24 3.08 -3.50
CA LYS A 189 26.28 3.17 -2.02
C LYS A 189 27.02 4.40 -1.46
N ARG A 190 28.00 4.94 -2.20
CA ARG A 190 28.81 6.09 -1.79
C ARG A 190 28.28 7.44 -2.31
N SER A 191 27.21 7.44 -3.10
CA SER A 191 26.65 8.65 -3.70
C SER A 191 25.91 9.53 -2.69
N ALA A 192 25.77 10.82 -3.01
CA ALA A 192 24.90 11.72 -2.25
C ALA A 192 23.43 11.25 -2.28
N ALA A 193 22.97 10.70 -3.40
CA ALA A 193 21.62 10.15 -3.55
C ALA A 193 21.32 9.04 -2.52
N TYR A 194 22.27 8.13 -2.27
CA TYR A 194 22.13 7.06 -1.27
C TYR A 194 22.02 7.60 0.16
N LEU A 195 22.76 8.68 0.46
CA LEU A 195 22.67 9.36 1.76
C LEU A 195 21.33 10.07 1.93
N ILE A 196 20.91 10.88 0.95
CA ILE A 196 19.66 11.64 0.98
C ILE A 196 18.47 10.68 1.09
N ASN A 197 18.45 9.61 0.30
CA ASN A 197 17.45 8.56 0.41
C ASN A 197 17.43 7.92 1.81
N GLY A 198 18.60 7.71 2.44
CA GLY A 198 18.67 7.22 3.83
C GLY A 198 18.05 8.15 4.86
N LEU A 199 18.23 9.45 4.71
CA LEU A 199 17.57 10.45 5.56
C LEU A 199 16.06 10.47 5.30
N ALA A 200 15.65 10.39 4.03
CA ALA A 200 14.24 10.31 3.66
C ALA A 200 13.56 9.08 4.27
N ILE A 201 14.19 7.89 4.22
CA ILE A 201 13.69 6.68 4.90
C ILE A 201 13.51 6.92 6.39
N PHE A 202 14.50 7.51 7.06
CA PHE A 202 14.42 7.77 8.50
C PHE A 202 13.22 8.67 8.84
N LEU A 203 13.04 9.77 8.11
CA LEU A 203 11.94 10.71 8.33
C LEU A 203 10.58 10.08 8.01
N ALA A 204 10.45 9.43 6.84
CA ALA A 204 9.22 8.76 6.44
C ALA A 204 8.83 7.65 7.43
N TRP A 205 9.79 6.88 7.92
CA TRP A 205 9.55 5.84 8.92
C TRP A 205 9.07 6.42 10.26
N LEU A 206 9.72 7.49 10.74
CA LEU A 206 9.30 8.15 11.97
C LEU A 206 7.85 8.65 11.85
N MET A 207 7.51 9.32 10.76
CA MET A 207 6.17 9.90 10.58
C MET A 207 5.11 8.82 10.36
N ALA A 208 5.29 7.94 9.37
CA ALA A 208 4.25 7.02 8.91
C ALA A 208 4.19 5.69 9.66
N ARG A 209 5.29 5.26 10.30
CA ARG A 209 5.38 3.95 10.97
C ARG A 209 5.52 4.03 12.48
N ILE A 210 5.92 5.19 13.02
CA ILE A 210 5.98 5.43 14.47
C ILE A 210 4.85 6.36 14.92
N LEU A 211 4.88 7.63 14.52
CA LEU A 211 3.93 8.64 15.01
C LEU A 211 2.50 8.34 14.57
N LEU A 212 2.28 7.95 13.32
CA LEU A 212 0.96 7.57 12.83
C LEU A 212 0.41 6.34 13.56
N PHE A 213 1.24 5.37 13.91
CA PHE A 213 0.79 4.20 14.67
C PHE A 213 0.43 4.56 16.12
N LEU A 214 1.18 5.46 16.76
CA LEU A 214 0.81 6.00 18.07
C LEU A 214 -0.54 6.72 18.01
N TYR A 215 -0.76 7.53 16.96
CA TYR A 215 -2.04 8.17 16.70
C TYR A 215 -3.16 7.15 16.45
N LEU A 216 -2.89 6.09 15.67
CA LEU A 216 -3.84 5.00 15.43
C LEU A 216 -4.27 4.33 16.75
N PHE A 217 -3.33 4.00 17.64
CA PHE A 217 -3.68 3.43 18.95
C PHE A 217 -4.49 4.40 19.80
N TYR A 218 -4.13 5.68 19.81
CA TYR A 218 -4.90 6.72 20.48
C TYR A 218 -6.33 6.81 19.93
N HIS A 219 -6.50 6.78 18.60
CA HIS A 219 -7.81 6.84 17.96
C HIS A 219 -8.65 5.59 18.27
N ILE A 220 -8.05 4.40 18.24
CA ILE A 220 -8.73 3.15 18.63
C ILE A 220 -9.20 3.22 20.09
N TYR A 221 -8.35 3.75 20.98
CA TYR A 221 -8.69 3.92 22.40
C TYR A 221 -9.83 4.93 22.59
N TRP A 222 -9.76 6.08 21.91
CA TRP A 222 -10.78 7.13 22.02
C TRP A 222 -12.14 6.68 21.46
N HIS A 223 -12.14 5.89 20.39
CA HIS A 223 -13.34 5.34 19.77
C HIS A 223 -13.63 3.89 20.19
N TYR A 224 -13.18 3.47 21.38
CA TYR A 224 -13.32 2.09 21.86
C TYR A 224 -14.77 1.59 21.80
N ASP A 225 -15.73 2.43 22.21
CA ASP A 225 -17.16 2.10 22.18
C ASP A 225 -17.68 1.80 20.76
N GLN A 226 -17.08 2.39 19.72
CA GLN A 226 -17.43 2.09 18.33
C GLN A 226 -16.71 0.83 17.82
N VAL A 227 -15.51 0.56 18.33
CA VAL A 227 -14.73 -0.64 17.97
C VAL A 227 -15.43 -1.89 18.46
N ILE A 228 -15.90 -1.92 19.72
CA ILE A 228 -16.57 -3.09 20.31
C ILE A 228 -17.95 -3.41 19.70
N GLN A 229 -18.49 -2.50 18.88
CA GLN A 229 -19.74 -2.71 18.14
C GLN A 229 -19.52 -3.39 16.77
N MET A 230 -18.27 -3.52 16.32
CA MET A 230 -17.93 -4.31 15.14
C MET A 230 -18.09 -5.80 15.42
N SER A 231 -18.01 -6.62 14.38
CA SER A 231 -17.95 -8.06 14.58
C SER A 231 -16.74 -8.47 15.44
N LEU A 232 -16.82 -9.63 16.11
CA LEU A 232 -15.72 -10.15 16.93
C LEU A 232 -14.40 -10.22 16.14
N PHE A 233 -14.47 -10.65 14.87
CA PHE A 233 -13.30 -10.74 14.02
C PHE A 233 -12.74 -9.36 13.66
N GLY A 234 -13.60 -8.39 13.34
CA GLY A 234 -13.19 -7.00 13.14
C GLY A 234 -12.49 -6.42 14.37
N CYS A 235 -13.06 -6.62 15.56
CA CYS A 235 -12.45 -6.21 16.83
C CYS A 235 -11.05 -6.80 17.00
N LEU A 236 -10.91 -8.12 16.82
CA LEU A 236 -9.63 -8.82 16.94
C LEU A 236 -8.58 -8.26 15.98
N LEU A 237 -8.95 -8.02 14.71
CA LEU A 237 -8.04 -7.46 13.72
C LEU A 237 -7.62 -6.03 14.06
N THR A 238 -8.55 -5.18 14.51
CA THR A 238 -8.26 -3.79 14.91
C THR A 238 -7.23 -3.70 16.03
N PHE A 239 -7.21 -4.63 16.98
CA PHE A 239 -6.19 -4.63 18.05
C PHE A 239 -4.92 -5.37 17.65
N LEU A 240 -5.05 -6.59 17.11
CA LEU A 240 -3.91 -7.49 16.88
C LEU A 240 -3.00 -6.99 15.76
N VAL A 241 -3.56 -6.58 14.62
CA VAL A 241 -2.77 -6.27 13.43
C VAL A 241 -1.91 -5.02 13.66
N PRO A 242 -2.46 -3.87 14.10
CA PRO A 242 -1.64 -2.72 14.42
C PRO A 242 -0.57 -2.99 15.49
N ALA A 243 -0.87 -3.79 16.51
CA ALA A 243 0.08 -4.13 17.58
C ALA A 243 1.30 -4.92 17.06
N VAL A 244 1.05 -5.96 16.24
CA VAL A 244 2.13 -6.76 15.64
C VAL A 244 2.93 -5.91 14.65
N LEU A 245 2.25 -5.16 13.78
CA LEU A 245 2.90 -4.29 12.81
C LEU A 245 3.76 -3.21 13.49
N PHE A 246 3.27 -2.61 14.58
CA PHE A 246 4.03 -1.61 15.33
C PHE A 246 5.28 -2.21 15.98
N THR A 247 5.19 -3.41 16.54
CA THR A 247 6.35 -4.12 17.10
C THR A 247 7.43 -4.32 16.05
N MET A 248 7.04 -4.75 14.85
CA MET A 248 7.95 -4.91 13.71
C MET A 248 8.52 -3.56 13.24
N ASN A 249 7.69 -2.51 13.21
CA ASN A 249 8.11 -1.15 12.87
C ASN A 249 9.16 -0.62 13.84
N LEU A 250 9.04 -0.87 15.15
CA LEU A 250 10.04 -0.51 16.15
C LEU A 250 11.36 -1.27 15.94
N MET A 251 11.30 -2.57 15.67
CA MET A 251 12.49 -3.38 15.38
C MET A 251 13.26 -2.86 14.16
N TRP A 252 12.55 -2.56 13.07
CA TRP A 252 13.15 -2.02 11.84
C TRP A 252 13.64 -0.59 12.02
N PHE A 253 12.91 0.26 12.77
CA PHE A 253 13.36 1.61 13.07
C PHE A 253 14.68 1.61 13.85
N GLY A 254 14.84 0.68 14.79
CA GLY A 254 16.11 0.44 15.47
C GLY A 254 17.26 0.10 14.51
N LYS A 255 17.00 -0.67 13.44
CA LYS A 255 18.00 -0.95 12.39
C LYS A 255 18.32 0.31 11.57
N ILE A 256 17.32 1.12 11.24
CA ILE A 256 17.50 2.38 10.49
C ILE A 256 18.35 3.38 11.30
N ILE A 257 18.04 3.57 12.58
CA ILE A 257 18.82 4.44 13.49
C ILE A 257 20.28 3.96 13.56
N LYS A 258 20.51 2.65 13.73
CA LYS A 258 21.87 2.09 13.74
C LYS A 258 22.60 2.35 12.42
N GLY A 259 21.91 2.21 11.28
CA GLY A 259 22.46 2.52 9.96
C GLY A 259 22.83 3.99 9.81
N LEU A 260 21.95 4.90 10.25
CA LEU A 260 22.18 6.35 10.19
C LEU A 260 23.36 6.78 11.08
N LYS A 261 23.43 6.28 12.32
CA LYS A 261 24.57 6.55 13.23
C LYS A 261 25.90 6.14 12.62
N LYS A 262 25.96 4.96 11.99
CA LYS A 262 27.16 4.49 11.28
C LYS A 262 27.53 5.36 10.08
N ALA A 263 26.56 5.93 9.37
CA ALA A 263 26.82 6.81 8.24
C ALA A 263 27.37 8.17 8.69
N LEU A 264 26.84 8.72 9.78
CA LEU A 264 27.31 9.98 10.37
C LEU A 264 28.71 9.85 10.98
N ALA A 265 28.98 8.76 11.70
CA ALA A 265 30.29 8.49 12.32
C ALA A 265 31.44 8.27 11.31
N LYS A 266 31.14 8.06 10.02
CA LYS A 266 32.16 7.96 8.95
C LYS A 266 32.45 9.30 8.28
N ARG A 267 31.68 10.35 8.59
CA ARG A 267 31.78 11.69 8.00
C ARG A 267 32.26 12.75 9.00
N LEU A 268 32.14 12.45 10.29
CA LEU A 268 32.85 13.14 11.38
C LEU A 268 34.23 12.51 11.54
#